data_AF-A0A085EU70-F1
#
_entry.id   AF-A0A085EU70-F1
#
_cell.length_a   1.000
_cell.length_b   1.000
_cell.length_c   1.000
_cell.angle_alpha   90.00
_cell.angle_beta   90.00
_cell.angle_gamma   90.00
#
_symmetry.space_group_name_H-M   'P 1'
#
loop_
_entity.id
_entity.type
_entity.pdbx_description
1 polymer ?
#
loop_
_entity_poly.entity_id
_entity_poly.type
_entity_poly.pdbx_seq_one_letter_code
_entity_poly.pdbx_strand_id
1 'polypeptide(L)'
;MPKLTTLKPRLSKMAPRLSSARQVRDTRYSPDATVRGWYKSARWQALRDTVLARDLYTCRQTGVLLYGDYPAPNSPVVDHVIPHKGDERLFWDITNLQAVSKAYHDSDKRRMEMGDAHH
;
A
#
# COMPACT_ATOMS: atom_id res chain seq x y z
N MET A 1 44.56 48.03 -11.33
CA MET A 1 44.75 46.60 -11.60
C MET A 1 43.48 46.06 -12.24
N PRO A 2 43.43 45.81 -13.56
CA PRO A 2 42.22 45.28 -14.20
C PRO A 2 42.00 43.81 -13.80
N LYS A 3 40.74 43.45 -13.48
CA LYS A 3 40.33 42.10 -13.08
C LYS A 3 40.09 41.25 -14.33
N LEU A 4 40.79 40.12 -14.46
CA LEU A 4 40.56 39.12 -15.51
C LEU A 4 39.18 38.49 -15.34
N THR A 5 38.34 38.57 -16.38
CA THR A 5 37.04 37.90 -16.43
C THR A 5 37.20 36.51 -17.05
N THR A 6 36.74 35.48 -16.35
CA THR A 6 36.79 34.10 -16.81
C THR A 6 35.81 33.87 -17.96
N LEU A 7 36.30 33.35 -19.08
CA LEU A 7 35.50 33.00 -20.24
C LEU A 7 34.57 31.81 -19.92
N LYS A 8 33.30 31.91 -20.33
CA LYS A 8 32.32 30.83 -20.18
C LYS A 8 32.67 29.67 -21.14
N PRO A 9 32.62 28.40 -20.69
CA PRO A 9 32.89 27.27 -21.56
C PRO A 9 31.83 27.17 -22.67
N ARG A 10 32.28 27.01 -23.92
CA ARG A 10 31.42 26.93 -25.12
C ARG A 10 31.04 25.50 -25.53
N LEU A 11 31.43 24.50 -24.74
CA LEU A 11 31.15 23.08 -25.01
C LEU A 11 29.96 22.60 -24.17
N SER A 12 28.87 22.23 -24.84
CA SER A 12 27.76 21.51 -24.22
C SER A 12 28.17 20.07 -23.91
N LYS A 13 27.85 19.58 -22.71
CA LYS A 13 28.05 18.17 -22.35
C LYS A 13 27.21 17.30 -23.30
N MET A 14 27.84 16.31 -23.96
CA MET A 14 27.11 15.35 -24.79
C MET A 14 26.11 14.57 -23.93
N ALA A 15 24.87 14.48 -24.39
CA ALA A 15 23.89 13.56 -23.83
C ALA A 15 24.36 12.10 -24.03
N PRO A 16 24.17 11.21 -23.04
CA PRO A 16 24.55 9.81 -23.19
C PRO A 16 23.80 9.19 -24.38
N ARG A 17 24.55 8.56 -25.29
CA ARG A 17 24.01 7.91 -26.49
C ARG A 17 23.41 6.53 -26.24
N LEU A 18 23.61 6.00 -25.04
CA LEU A 18 23.03 4.75 -24.61
C LEU A 18 21.90 5.09 -23.65
N SER A 19 20.66 4.79 -24.04
CA SER A 19 19.60 4.59 -23.07
C SER A 19 20.09 3.49 -22.13
N SER A 20 20.27 3.81 -20.84
CA SER A 20 20.37 2.78 -19.81
C SER A 20 19.26 1.78 -20.10
N ALA A 21 19.62 0.50 -20.29
CA ALA A 21 18.65 -0.55 -20.49
C ALA A 21 17.69 -0.46 -19.30
N ARG A 22 16.51 0.14 -19.53
CA ARG A 22 15.45 0.23 -18.53
C ARG A 22 15.23 -1.22 -18.17
N GLN A 23 15.70 -1.63 -16.99
CA GLN A 23 15.65 -3.02 -16.58
C GLN A 23 14.17 -3.35 -16.52
N VAL A 24 13.65 -3.96 -17.59
CA VAL A 24 12.29 -4.44 -17.65
C VAL A 24 12.30 -5.62 -16.69
N ARG A 25 12.06 -5.34 -15.40
CA ARG A 25 11.81 -6.38 -14.43
C ARG A 25 10.58 -7.12 -14.94
N ASP A 26 10.76 -8.37 -15.33
CA ASP A 26 9.65 -9.25 -15.68
C ASP A 26 8.87 -9.52 -14.39
N THR A 27 7.88 -8.68 -14.11
CA THR A 27 7.07 -8.74 -12.89
C THR A 27 6.00 -9.81 -12.97
N ARG A 28 5.87 -10.53 -14.10
CA ARG A 28 4.81 -11.54 -14.31
C ARG A 28 4.87 -12.68 -13.30
N TYR A 29 6.07 -13.00 -12.80
CA TYR A 29 6.32 -13.98 -11.75
C TYR A 29 7.11 -13.36 -10.60
N SER A 30 6.79 -12.12 -10.22
CA SER A 30 7.26 -11.60 -8.93
C SER A 30 6.41 -12.23 -7.82
N PRO A 31 6.97 -12.58 -6.64
CA PRO A 31 6.19 -12.90 -5.45
C PRO A 31 5.09 -11.86 -5.17
N ASP A 32 5.35 -10.59 -5.50
CA ASP A 32 4.36 -9.51 -5.47
C ASP A 32 3.15 -9.74 -6.39
N ALA A 33 3.33 -10.34 -7.57
CA ALA A 33 2.26 -10.60 -8.52
C ALA A 33 1.32 -11.69 -8.00
N THR A 34 1.85 -12.72 -7.34
CA THR A 34 1.07 -13.76 -6.68
C THR A 34 0.23 -13.17 -5.55
N VAL A 35 0.83 -12.36 -4.67
CA VAL A 35 0.12 -11.67 -3.58
C VAL A 35 -0.98 -10.75 -4.12
N ARG A 36 -0.69 -9.95 -5.16
CA ARG A 36 -1.69 -9.09 -5.81
C ARG A 36 -2.84 -9.91 -6.42
N GLY A 37 -2.55 -11.12 -6.88
CA GLY A 37 -3.55 -12.06 -7.39
C GLY A 37 -4.55 -12.51 -6.31
N TRP A 38 -4.09 -12.71 -5.07
CA TRP A 38 -4.96 -13.14 -3.97
C TRP A 38 -6.09 -12.15 -3.69
N TYR A 39 -5.80 -10.85 -3.65
CA TYR A 39 -6.81 -9.79 -3.45
C TYR A 39 -7.87 -9.73 -4.57
N LYS A 40 -7.58 -10.27 -5.76
CA LYS A 40 -8.53 -10.32 -6.89
C LYS A 40 -9.31 -11.63 -6.96
N SER A 41 -8.93 -12.62 -6.16
CA SER A 41 -9.54 -13.95 -6.21
C SER A 41 -10.96 -13.95 -5.64
N ALA A 42 -11.81 -14.85 -6.14
CA ALA A 42 -13.13 -15.10 -5.58
C ALA A 42 -13.05 -15.56 -4.11
N ARG A 43 -11.99 -16.29 -3.74
CA ARG A 43 -11.73 -16.70 -2.35
C ARG A 43 -11.60 -15.49 -1.42
N TRP A 44 -10.89 -14.46 -1.85
CA TRP A 44 -10.77 -13.22 -1.08
C TRP A 44 -12.09 -12.48 -0.93
N GLN A 45 -12.88 -12.40 -2.00
CA GLN A 45 -14.21 -11.76 -1.96
C GLN A 45 -15.12 -12.46 -0.94
N ALA A 46 -15.20 -13.80 -0.99
CA ALA A 46 -15.99 -14.58 -0.03
C ALA A 46 -15.48 -14.45 1.42
N LEU A 47 -14.16 -14.45 1.62
CA LEU A 47 -13.56 -14.26 2.93
C LEU A 47 -13.85 -12.86 3.48
N ARG A 48 -13.74 -11.83 2.62
CA ARG A 48 -14.07 -10.45 2.96
C ARG A 48 -15.51 -10.34 3.46
N ASP A 49 -16.46 -10.92 2.73
CA ASP A 49 -17.87 -10.87 3.13
C ASP A 49 -18.12 -11.61 4.44
N THR A 50 -17.44 -12.74 4.65
CA THR A 50 -17.49 -13.50 5.91
C THR A 50 -16.98 -12.67 7.10
N VAL A 51 -15.88 -11.95 6.92
CA VAL A 51 -15.31 -11.07 7.97
C VAL A 51 -16.25 -9.91 8.28
N LEU A 52 -16.81 -9.27 7.26
CA LEU A 52 -17.76 -8.16 7.45
C LEU A 52 -19.04 -8.63 8.14
N ALA A 53 -19.57 -9.79 7.77
CA ALA A 53 -20.74 -10.38 8.41
C ALA A 53 -20.45 -10.79 9.86
N ARG A 54 -19.30 -11.42 10.13
CA ARG A 54 -18.83 -11.77 11.49
C ARG A 54 -18.79 -10.56 12.40
N ASP A 55 -18.32 -9.43 11.88
CA ASP A 55 -18.16 -8.19 12.62
C ASP A 55 -19.40 -7.29 12.54
N LEU A 56 -20.54 -7.83 12.05
CA LEU A 56 -21.82 -7.13 11.92
C LEU A 56 -21.70 -5.77 11.25
N TYR A 57 -20.85 -5.67 10.22
CA TYR A 57 -20.54 -4.42 9.52
C TYR A 57 -20.17 -3.28 10.50
N THR A 58 -19.44 -3.60 11.56
CA THR A 58 -18.98 -2.63 12.57
C THR A 58 -17.47 -2.63 12.63
N CYS A 59 -16.87 -1.44 12.63
CA CYS A 59 -15.43 -1.29 12.78
C CYS A 59 -14.98 -1.85 14.13
N ARG A 60 -14.09 -2.86 14.13
CA ARG A 60 -13.56 -3.45 15.37
C ARG A 60 -12.74 -2.47 16.22
N GLN A 61 -12.16 -1.46 15.59
CA GLN A 61 -11.26 -0.52 16.25
C GLN A 61 -11.98 0.72 16.78
N THR A 62 -13.04 1.18 16.11
CA THR A 62 -13.73 2.42 16.48
C THR A 62 -15.20 2.24 16.84
N GLY A 63 -15.81 1.09 16.57
CA GLY A 63 -17.24 0.83 16.80
C GLY A 63 -18.20 1.50 15.79
N VAL A 64 -17.67 2.17 14.76
CA VAL A 64 -18.49 2.84 13.74
C VAL A 64 -19.09 1.83 12.76
N LEU A 65 -20.35 2.04 12.37
CA LEU A 65 -21.02 1.24 11.34
C LEU A 65 -20.39 1.44 9.95
N LEU A 66 -20.22 0.33 9.23
CA LEU A 66 -19.60 0.24 7.92
C LEU A 66 -20.67 0.09 6.84
N TYR A 67 -21.21 1.22 6.38
CA TYR A 67 -22.32 1.26 5.42
C TYR A 67 -22.06 2.16 4.21
N GLY A 68 -20.93 2.86 4.17
CA GLY A 68 -20.63 3.79 3.08
C GLY A 68 -20.12 3.07 1.83
N ASP A 69 -20.40 3.66 0.66
CA ASP A 69 -19.75 3.25 -0.59
C ASP A 69 -18.29 3.71 -0.62
N TYR A 70 -17.41 2.94 -1.25
CA TYR A 70 -16.02 3.37 -1.42
C TYR A 70 -15.96 4.62 -2.33
N PRO A 71 -15.20 5.69 -1.98
CA PRO A 71 -14.21 5.80 -0.92
C PRO A 71 -14.67 6.57 0.33
N ALA A 72 -15.94 6.47 0.74
CA ALA A 72 -16.45 7.18 1.91
C ALA A 72 -15.69 6.79 3.20
N PRO A 73 -15.59 7.69 4.20
CA PRO A 73 -14.88 7.44 5.46
C PRO A 73 -15.35 6.19 6.21
N ASN A 74 -16.65 5.90 6.13
CA ASN A 74 -17.35 4.78 6.73
C ASN A 74 -17.48 3.57 5.79
N SER A 75 -16.74 3.53 4.68
CA SER A 75 -16.77 2.38 3.77
C SER A 75 -16.07 1.16 4.41
N PRO A 76 -16.62 -0.06 4.22
CA PRO A 76 -16.07 -1.28 4.79
C PRO A 76 -14.76 -1.68 4.13
N VAL A 77 -13.70 -1.75 4.92
CA VAL A 77 -12.39 -2.27 4.54
C VAL A 77 -12.09 -3.48 5.44
N VAL A 78 -11.49 -4.52 4.85
CA VAL A 78 -10.97 -5.65 5.62
C VAL A 78 -9.46 -5.55 5.62
N ASP A 79 -8.90 -5.46 6.82
CA ASP A 79 -7.49 -5.22 7.08
C ASP A 79 -6.84 -6.43 7.78
N HIS A 80 -5.55 -6.64 7.53
CA HIS A 80 -4.76 -7.69 8.17
C HIS A 80 -4.13 -7.13 9.45
N VAL A 81 -4.50 -7.67 10.61
CA VAL A 81 -3.97 -7.26 11.92
C VAL A 81 -2.44 -7.45 11.98
N ILE A 82 -1.97 -8.62 11.55
CA ILE A 82 -0.56 -8.93 11.35
C ILE A 82 -0.28 -8.85 9.84
N PRO A 83 0.64 -7.97 9.40
CA PRO A 83 1.03 -7.89 8.00
C PRO A 83 1.53 -9.24 7.50
N HIS A 84 0.84 -9.80 6.50
CA HIS A 84 1.12 -11.15 6.03
C HIS A 84 2.49 -11.29 5.33
N LYS A 85 3.10 -10.21 4.80
CA LYS A 85 4.44 -10.20 4.16
C LYS A 85 4.68 -11.30 3.11
N GLY A 86 3.62 -11.74 2.43
CA GLY A 86 3.65 -12.84 1.45
C GLY A 86 3.44 -14.24 2.02
N ASP A 87 3.27 -14.39 3.34
CA ASP A 87 2.81 -15.63 3.96
C ASP A 87 1.33 -15.85 3.65
N GLU A 88 1.07 -16.93 2.92
CA GLU A 88 -0.28 -17.32 2.53
C GLU A 88 -1.16 -17.68 3.75
N ARG A 89 -0.58 -18.26 4.81
CA ARG A 89 -1.33 -18.67 5.99
C ARG A 89 -1.90 -17.45 6.71
N LEU A 90 -1.06 -16.43 6.93
CA LEU A 90 -1.48 -15.17 7.52
C LEU A 90 -2.45 -14.40 6.63
N PHE A 91 -2.34 -14.56 5.31
CA PHE A 91 -3.23 -13.88 4.36
C PHE A 91 -4.68 -14.39 4.46
N TRP A 92 -4.86 -15.71 4.56
CA TRP A 92 -6.18 -16.37 4.57
C TRP A 92 -6.73 -16.63 5.97
N ASP A 93 -5.97 -16.36 7.02
CA ASP A 93 -6.41 -16.55 8.39
C ASP A 93 -7.50 -15.53 8.77
N ILE A 94 -8.72 -16.01 8.95
CA ILE A 94 -9.87 -15.19 9.34
C ILE A 94 -9.66 -14.48 10.68
N THR A 95 -8.88 -15.08 11.60
CA THR A 95 -8.59 -14.48 12.90
C THR A 95 -7.57 -13.34 12.80
N ASN A 96 -6.76 -13.35 11.74
CA ASN A 96 -5.84 -12.26 11.39
C ASN A 96 -6.53 -11.12 10.62
N LEU A 97 -7.82 -11.25 10.30
CA LEU A 97 -8.58 -10.26 9.55
C LEU A 97 -9.54 -9.49 10.46
N GLN A 98 -9.65 -8.18 10.23
CA GLN A 98 -10.56 -7.29 10.94
C GLN A 98 -11.35 -6.39 9.99
N ALA A 99 -12.64 -6.19 10.28
CA ALA A 99 -13.43 -5.17 9.62
C ALA A 99 -13.11 -3.79 10.22
N VAL A 100 -12.72 -2.84 9.38
CA VAL A 100 -12.40 -1.46 9.77
C VAL A 100 -13.00 -0.47 8.77
N SER A 101 -13.17 0.77 9.21
CA SER A 101 -13.56 1.85 8.30
C SER A 101 -12.37 2.32 7.49
N LYS A 102 -12.61 2.80 6.26
CA LYS A 102 -11.56 3.41 5.44
C LYS A 102 -10.82 4.54 6.17
N ALA A 103 -11.53 5.37 6.91
CA ALA A 103 -10.91 6.45 7.67
C ALA A 103 -9.94 5.95 8.75
N TYR A 104 -10.27 4.85 9.43
CA TYR A 104 -9.38 4.22 10.40
C TYR A 104 -8.16 3.62 9.69
N HIS A 105 -8.41 2.80 8.65
CA HIS A 105 -7.36 2.15 7.87
C HIS A 105 -6.34 3.16 7.31
N ASP A 106 -6.81 4.28 6.76
CA ASP A 106 -5.92 5.31 6.22
C ASP A 106 -5.20 6.10 7.33
N SER A 107 -5.81 6.26 8.51
CA SER A 107 -5.21 6.94 9.67
C SER A 107 -4.15 6.11 10.40
N ASP A 108 -4.27 4.77 10.35
CA ASP A 108 -3.32 3.86 10.97
C ASP A 108 -1.89 4.07 10.42
N LYS A 109 -1.78 4.32 9.11
CA LYS A 109 -0.51 4.72 8.47
C LYS A 109 0.11 5.96 9.11
N ARG A 110 -0.71 6.99 9.39
CA ARG A 110 -0.22 8.22 10.05
C ARG A 110 0.24 7.94 11.47
N ARG A 111 -0.38 6.99 12.18
CA ARG A 111 0.02 6.63 13.55
C ARG A 111 1.34 5.88 13.57
N MET A 112 1.57 4.99 12.60
CA MET A 112 2.87 4.34 12.41
C MET A 112 3.97 5.38 12.14
N GLU A 113 3.71 6.36 11.26
CA GLU A 113 4.67 7.43 10.93
C GLU A 113 4.99 8.35 12.13
N MET A 114 4.03 8.59 13.03
CA MET A 114 4.24 9.46 14.21
C MET A 114 4.86 8.71 15.41
N GLY A 115 4.68 7.39 15.49
CA GLY A 115 5.28 6.55 16.54
C GLY A 115 6.79 6.37 16.39
N ASP A 116 7.30 6.38 15.15
CA ASP A 116 8.73 6.26 14.84
C ASP A 116 9.54 7.55 15.09
N ALA A 117 8.88 8.67 15.41
CA ALA A 117 9.53 9.96 15.66
C ALA A 117 9.89 10.21 17.15
N HIS A 118 9.61 9.26 18.04
CA HIS A 118 9.76 9.43 19.50
C HIS A 118 10.63 8.37 20.18
N HIS A 119 11.58 7.76 19.46
CA HIS A 119 12.67 6.97 20.05
C HIS A 119 14.02 7.51 19.60
#